data_AF-Q2TWW7-F1
#
_entry.id   AF-Q2TWW7-F1
#
_cell.length_a   1.000
_cell.length_b   1.000
_cell.length_c   1.000
_cell.angle_alpha   90.00
_cell.angle_beta   90.00
_cell.angle_gamma   90.00
#
_symmetry.space_group_name_H-M   'P 1'
#
loop_
_entity.id
_entity.type
_entity.pdbx_description
1 polymer ?
#
loop_
_entity_poly.entity_id
_entity_poly.type
_entity_poly.pdbx_seq_one_letter_code
_entity_poly.pdbx_strand_id
1 'polypeptide(L)'
;MSAPSSPSLVDSAAHIGQATEQVNAFLVANGQPQPSFDRDAPPVFPEAPADIQAARQQILDACQTIYDALVGPAEYLRWLACRDRKAPRHVQPPVALSFQHRGPHPVGPSRSVQ
;
A
#
# COMPACT_ATOMS: atom_id res chain seq x y z
N MET A 1 -8.16 9.94 -25.22
CA MET A 1 -7.53 8.85 -24.46
C MET A 1 -8.54 8.45 -23.39
N SER A 2 -9.22 7.32 -23.54
CA SER A 2 -10.19 6.86 -22.55
C SER A 2 -9.43 6.44 -21.29
N ALA A 3 -9.86 6.92 -20.13
CA ALA A 3 -9.29 6.47 -18.85
C ALA A 3 -9.45 4.95 -18.74
N PRO A 4 -8.50 4.21 -18.13
CA PRO A 4 -8.73 2.81 -17.81
C PRO A 4 -9.99 2.73 -16.94
N SER A 5 -11.00 1.97 -17.40
CA SER A 5 -12.18 1.71 -16.58
C SER A 5 -11.72 1.01 -15.31
N SER A 6 -11.95 1.65 -14.17
CA SER A 6 -11.77 1.02 -12.86
C SER A 6 -12.57 -0.29 -12.80
N PRO A 7 -12.02 -1.36 -12.21
CA PRO A 7 -12.73 -2.63 -12.10
C PRO A 7 -14.05 -2.43 -11.34
N SER A 8 -15.07 -3.22 -11.69
CA SER A 8 -16.34 -3.14 -10.98
C SER A 8 -16.18 -3.60 -9.52
N LEU A 9 -17.15 -3.26 -8.66
CA LEU A 9 -17.16 -3.74 -7.27
C LEU A 9 -17.20 -5.28 -7.21
N VAL A 10 -17.92 -5.91 -8.13
CA VAL A 10 -18.05 -7.37 -8.22
C VAL A 10 -16.71 -8.00 -8.61
N ASP A 11 -16.02 -7.44 -9.61
CA ASP A 11 -14.71 -7.93 -10.04
C ASP A 11 -13.67 -7.78 -8.91
N SER A 12 -13.70 -6.63 -8.22
CA SER A 12 -12.80 -6.36 -7.10
C SER A 12 -13.02 -7.35 -5.93
N ALA A 13 -14.28 -7.66 -5.61
CA ALA A 13 -14.61 -8.65 -4.58
C ALA A 13 -14.15 -10.06 -4.97
N ALA A 14 -14.32 -10.45 -6.24
CA ALA A 14 -13.84 -11.72 -6.75
C ALA A 14 -12.30 -11.83 -6.67
N HIS A 15 -11.58 -10.76 -7.03
CA HIS A 15 -10.13 -10.68 -6.90
C HIS A 15 -9.65 -10.81 -5.45
N ILE A 16 -10.35 -10.17 -4.50
CA ILE A 16 -10.04 -10.32 -3.07
C ILE A 16 -10.15 -11.78 -2.66
N GLY A 17 -11.25 -12.46 -3.01
CA GLY A 17 -11.46 -13.86 -2.67
C GLY A 17 -10.34 -14.76 -3.19
N GLN A 18 -10.07 -14.68 -4.51
CA GLN A 18 -9.05 -15.49 -5.16
C GLN A 18 -7.64 -15.26 -4.58
N ALA A 19 -7.24 -14.00 -4.41
CA ALA A 19 -5.92 -13.68 -3.86
C ALA A 19 -5.81 -14.06 -2.38
N THR A 20 -6.89 -13.93 -1.61
CA THR A 20 -6.94 -14.35 -0.19
C THR A 20 -6.77 -15.85 -0.06
N GLU A 21 -7.40 -16.65 -0.92
CA GLU A 21 -7.22 -18.10 -0.96
C GLU A 21 -5.75 -18.47 -1.21
N GLN A 22 -5.08 -17.80 -2.15
CA GLN A 22 -3.66 -18.04 -2.43
C GLN A 22 -2.77 -17.71 -1.23
N VAL A 23 -2.96 -16.54 -0.63
CA VAL A 23 -2.20 -16.11 0.56
C VAL A 23 -2.45 -17.07 1.73
N ASN A 24 -3.70 -17.44 1.98
CA ASN A 24 -4.06 -18.35 3.06
C ASN A 24 -3.46 -19.75 2.85
N ALA A 25 -3.52 -20.27 1.62
CA ALA A 25 -2.91 -21.56 1.27
C ALA A 25 -1.39 -21.55 1.53
N PHE A 26 -0.70 -20.47 1.16
CA PHE A 26 0.72 -20.30 1.46
C PHE A 26 1.01 -20.30 2.96
N LEU A 27 0.25 -19.54 3.76
CA LEU A 27 0.47 -19.46 5.21
C LEU A 27 0.27 -20.84 5.86
N VAL A 28 -0.83 -21.52 5.52
CA VAL A 28 -1.13 -22.86 6.05
C VAL A 28 -0.07 -23.87 5.66
N ALA A 29 0.34 -23.90 4.38
CA ALA A 29 1.33 -24.86 3.88
C ALA A 29 2.72 -24.69 4.54
N ASN A 30 3.06 -23.47 4.96
CA ASN A 30 4.35 -23.16 5.58
C ASN A 30 4.28 -23.10 7.12
N GLY A 31 3.15 -23.48 7.72
CA GLY A 31 2.94 -23.41 9.18
C GLY A 31 3.03 -21.99 9.74
N GLN A 32 2.77 -20.98 8.91
CA GLN A 32 2.85 -19.59 9.30
C GLN A 32 1.57 -19.16 10.03
N PRO A 33 1.69 -18.37 11.11
CA PRO A 33 0.54 -17.80 11.79
C PRO A 33 -0.25 -16.83 10.90
N GLN A 34 -1.56 -16.74 11.16
CA GLN A 34 -2.43 -15.78 10.49
C GLN A 34 -2.10 -14.35 10.92
N PRO A 35 -2.16 -13.36 10.01
CA PRO A 35 -2.01 -11.95 10.38
C PRO A 35 -3.17 -11.52 11.28
N SER A 36 -2.85 -10.86 12.39
CA SER A 36 -3.82 -10.33 13.35
C SER A 36 -3.28 -9.04 13.99
N PHE A 37 -4.16 -8.28 14.62
CA PHE A 37 -3.82 -7.13 15.47
C PHE A 37 -3.74 -7.50 16.97
N ASP A 38 -3.84 -8.79 17.31
CA ASP A 38 -3.66 -9.27 18.68
C ASP A 38 -2.23 -9.02 19.18
N ARG A 39 -2.06 -8.89 20.51
CA ARG A 39 -0.75 -8.62 21.14
C ARG A 39 0.34 -9.61 20.71
N ASP A 40 -0.04 -10.87 20.55
CA ASP A 40 0.87 -11.99 20.32
C ASP A 40 0.96 -12.35 18.82
N ALA A 41 0.34 -11.56 17.94
CA ALA A 41 0.39 -11.76 16.49
C ALA A 41 1.75 -11.32 15.91
N PRO A 42 2.21 -11.94 14.82
CA PRO A 42 3.43 -11.52 14.15
C PRO A 42 3.32 -10.07 13.66
N PRO A 43 4.33 -9.22 13.93
CA PRO A 43 4.30 -7.81 13.52
C PRO A 43 4.54 -7.62 12.02
N VAL A 44 5.07 -8.64 11.34
CA VAL A 44 5.49 -8.58 9.94
C VAL A 44 4.96 -9.82 9.23
N PHE A 45 4.52 -9.63 7.99
CA PHE A 45 4.12 -10.74 7.13
C PHE A 45 5.36 -11.58 6.76
N PRO A 46 5.29 -12.92 6.77
CA PRO A 46 6.44 -13.77 6.50
C PRO A 46 7.08 -13.51 5.13
N GLU A 47 8.36 -13.86 4.99
CA GLU A 47 9.02 -13.86 3.70
C GLU A 47 8.31 -14.86 2.78
N ALA A 48 7.86 -14.37 1.62
CA ALA A 48 7.02 -15.12 0.71
C ALA A 48 7.50 -14.90 -0.73
N PRO A 49 7.27 -15.86 -1.63
CA PRO A 49 7.66 -15.70 -3.02
C PRO A 49 6.87 -14.56 -3.70
N ALA A 50 7.39 -14.10 -4.84
CA ALA A 50 6.92 -12.89 -5.50
C ALA A 50 5.43 -12.94 -5.89
N ASP A 51 4.92 -14.12 -6.23
CA ASP A 51 3.51 -14.38 -6.54
C ASP A 51 2.60 -14.15 -5.32
N ILE A 52 2.99 -14.64 -4.13
CA ILE A 52 2.24 -14.44 -2.89
C ILE A 52 2.28 -12.98 -2.45
N GLN A 53 3.41 -12.30 -2.63
CA GLN A 53 3.49 -10.85 -2.37
C GLN A 53 2.61 -10.06 -3.34
N ALA A 54 2.58 -10.46 -4.62
CA ALA A 54 1.68 -9.85 -5.60
C ALA A 54 0.21 -10.09 -5.25
N ALA A 55 -0.16 -11.31 -4.83
CA ALA A 55 -1.51 -11.63 -4.36
C ALA A 55 -1.88 -10.77 -3.14
N ARG A 56 -0.97 -10.62 -2.18
CA ARG A 56 -1.17 -9.75 -1.01
C ARG A 56 -1.39 -8.29 -1.42
N GLN A 57 -0.61 -7.77 -2.37
CA GLN A 57 -0.80 -6.41 -2.88
C GLN A 57 -2.15 -6.26 -3.59
N GLN A 58 -2.55 -7.25 -4.39
CA GLN A 58 -3.83 -7.27 -5.08
C GLN A 58 -5.02 -7.22 -4.11
N ILE A 59 -4.96 -7.90 -2.97
CA ILE A 59 -5.98 -7.80 -1.92
C ILE A 59 -6.08 -6.36 -1.40
N LEU A 60 -4.94 -5.74 -1.07
CA LEU A 60 -4.90 -4.38 -0.51
C LEU A 60 -5.44 -3.36 -1.52
N ASP A 61 -5.03 -3.45 -2.78
CA ASP A 61 -5.46 -2.53 -3.83
C ASP A 61 -6.96 -2.69 -4.14
N ALA A 62 -7.47 -3.92 -4.19
CA ALA A 62 -8.89 -4.18 -4.42
C ALA A 62 -9.77 -3.70 -3.24
N CYS A 63 -9.33 -3.94 -2.00
CA CYS A 63 -10.00 -3.40 -0.81
C CYS A 63 -10.03 -1.87 -0.81
N GLN A 64 -8.91 -1.23 -1.17
CA GLN A 64 -8.83 0.23 -1.29
C GLN A 64 -9.77 0.74 -2.40
N THR A 65 -9.82 0.06 -3.55
CA THR A 65 -10.71 0.41 -4.66
C THR A 65 -12.19 0.35 -4.25
N ILE A 66 -12.60 -0.72 -3.56
CA ILE A 66 -13.97 -0.84 -3.04
C ILE A 66 -14.25 0.26 -2.01
N TYR A 67 -13.32 0.51 -1.09
CA TYR A 67 -13.45 1.55 -0.09
C TYR A 67 -13.64 2.92 -0.73
N ASP A 68 -12.75 3.32 -1.63
CA ASP A 68 -12.80 4.63 -2.30
C ASP A 68 -14.09 4.80 -3.12
N ALA A 69 -14.52 3.75 -3.82
CA ALA A 69 -15.75 3.74 -4.61
C ALA A 69 -17.01 3.90 -3.75
N LEU A 70 -17.07 3.26 -2.58
CA LEU A 70 -18.23 3.30 -1.69
C LEU A 70 -18.29 4.56 -0.82
N VAL A 71 -17.13 5.08 -0.42
CA VAL A 71 -17.04 6.34 0.33
C VAL A 71 -17.42 7.51 -0.57
N GLY A 72 -16.88 7.53 -1.79
CA GLY A 72 -17.08 8.62 -2.73
C GLY A 72 -16.30 9.89 -2.38
N PRO A 73 -16.11 10.79 -3.36
CA PRO A 73 -15.15 11.89 -3.25
C PRO A 73 -15.52 12.95 -2.20
N ALA A 74 -16.80 13.27 -2.04
CA ALA A 74 -17.24 14.31 -1.11
C ALA A 74 -16.99 13.89 0.35
N GLU A 75 -17.34 12.66 0.68
CA GLU A 75 -17.17 12.11 2.02
C GLU A 75 -15.69 11.89 2.35
N TYR A 76 -14.91 11.42 1.37
CA TYR A 76 -13.47 11.31 1.49
C TYR A 76 -12.81 12.65 1.86
N LEU A 77 -13.16 13.73 1.15
CA LEU A 77 -12.66 15.08 1.45
C LEU A 77 -13.11 15.57 2.83
N ARG A 78 -14.35 15.27 3.24
CA ARG A 78 -14.85 15.59 4.58
C ARG A 78 -14.03 14.90 5.67
N TRP A 79 -13.70 13.63 5.49
CA TRP A 79 -12.86 12.88 6.43
C TRP A 79 -11.44 13.42 6.46
N LEU A 80 -10.84 13.74 5.31
CA LEU A 80 -9.53 14.38 5.26
C LEU A 80 -9.50 15.72 6.00
N ALA A 81 -10.51 16.57 5.80
CA ALA A 81 -10.62 17.85 6.48
C ALA A 81 -10.83 17.70 8.01
N CYS A 82 -11.52 16.65 8.45
CA CYS A 82 -11.74 16.36 9.88
C CYS A 82 -10.62 15.52 10.53
N ARG A 83 -9.66 15.01 9.75
CA ARG A 83 -8.59 14.11 10.23
C ARG A 83 -7.64 14.79 11.23
N ASP A 84 -7.68 16.12 11.34
CA ASP A 84 -6.95 16.89 12.36
C ASP A 84 -7.57 16.85 13.76
N ARG A 85 -8.75 16.23 13.97
CA ARG A 85 -9.41 16.28 15.31
C ARG A 85 -9.67 14.97 16.04
N LYS A 86 -9.50 13.79 15.42
CA LYS A 86 -9.42 12.44 16.04
C LYS A 86 -9.67 11.40 14.94
N ALA A 87 -8.64 10.76 14.41
CA ALA A 87 -8.81 9.53 13.63
C ALA A 87 -7.73 8.50 13.99
N PRO A 88 -8.09 7.21 14.11
CA PRO A 88 -7.16 6.14 14.45
C PRO A 88 -6.09 6.00 13.37
N ARG A 89 -4.84 5.94 13.81
CA ARG A 89 -3.68 5.66 12.98
C ARG A 89 -3.79 4.24 12.44
N HIS A 90 -4.05 4.07 11.14
CA HIS A 90 -3.42 3.04 10.28
C HIS A 90 -3.87 3.19 8.82
N VAL A 91 -3.51 4.32 8.21
CA VAL A 91 -3.27 4.39 6.75
C VAL A 91 -2.11 5.37 6.60
N GLN A 92 -0.92 4.83 6.29
CA GLN A 92 0.19 5.68 5.86
C GLN A 92 -0.21 6.32 4.52
N PRO A 93 -0.04 7.65 4.36
CA PRO A 93 -0.11 8.24 3.03
C PRO A 93 1.05 7.70 2.17
N PRO A 94 0.90 7.65 0.84
CA PRO A 94 2.00 7.27 -0.04
C PRO A 94 3.17 8.22 0.22
N VAL A 95 4.35 7.64 0.42
CA VAL A 95 5.62 8.36 0.46
C VAL A 95 5.72 9.20 -0.81
N ALA A 96 5.49 10.50 -0.68
CA ALA A 96 5.78 11.46 -1.72
C ALA A 96 7.29 11.38 -1.98
N LEU A 97 7.64 11.09 -3.23
CA LEU A 97 8.99 11.15 -3.78
C LEU A 97 9.73 12.35 -3.18
N SER A 98 10.77 12.09 -2.40
CA SER A 98 11.71 13.13 -2.00
C SER A 98 12.47 13.57 -3.25
N PHE A 99 11.98 14.59 -3.92
CA PHE A 99 12.73 15.32 -4.94
C PHE A 99 13.81 16.13 -4.21
N GLN A 100 14.95 15.48 -3.97
CA GLN A 100 16.09 16.08 -3.32
C GLN A 100 16.70 17.09 -4.29
N HIS A 101 16.33 18.36 -4.12
CA HIS A 101 16.93 19.48 -4.81
C HIS A 101 18.42 19.56 -4.41
N ARG A 102 19.29 18.93 -5.20
CA ARG A 102 20.74 19.09 -5.08
C ARG A 102 21.06 20.55 -5.41
N GLY A 103 21.32 21.37 -4.38
CA GLY A 103 21.84 22.72 -4.56
C GLY A 103 23.19 22.70 -5.29
N PRO A 104 23.54 23.77 -6.02
CA PRO A 104 24.80 23.82 -6.75
C PRO A 104 25.98 23.88 -5.77
N HIS A 105 26.90 22.93 -5.91
CA HIS A 105 28.15 22.88 -5.15
C HIS A 105 29.04 24.09 -5.50
N PRO A 106 29.72 24.71 -4.51
CA PRO A 106 30.73 25.73 -4.79
C PRO A 106 32.01 25.09 -5.35
N VAL A 107 32.51 25.69 -6.43
CA VAL A 107 33.74 25.31 -7.14
C VAL A 107 34.95 25.87 -6.40
N GLY A 108 35.96 25.03 -6.14
CA GLY A 108 37.32 25.47 -5.83
C GLY A 108 38.24 24.33 -5.35
N PRO A 109 39.57 24.48 -5.43
CA PRO A 109 40.36 24.98 -6.56
C PRO A 109 41.22 23.85 -7.19
N SER A 110 41.55 24.02 -8.47
CA SER A 110 42.38 23.11 -9.27
C SER A 110 43.78 22.94 -8.67
N ARG A 111 44.10 21.72 -8.27
CA ARG A 111 45.47 21.30 -7.92
C ARG A 111 46.23 21.04 -9.22
N SER A 112 47.09 21.99 -9.60
CA SER A 112 48.03 21.80 -10.71
C SER A 112 49.15 20.88 -10.24
N VAL A 113 49.32 19.76 -10.93
CA VAL A 113 50.52 18.93 -10.88
C VAL A 113 51.38 19.37 -12.05
N GLN A 114 52.47 20.08 -11.75
CA GLN A 114 53.75 19.97 -12.45
C GLN A 114 54.86 20.58 -11.59
#